data_AF-A0A933AL71-F1
#
_entry.id   AF-A0A933AL71-F1
#
_cell.length_a   1.000
_cell.length_b   1.000
_cell.length_c   1.000
_cell.angle_alpha   90.00
_cell.angle_beta   90.00
_cell.angle_gamma   90.00
#
_symmetry.space_group_name_H-M   'P 1'
#
loop_
_entity.id
_entity.type
_entity.pdbx_description
1 polymer ?
#
loop_
_entity_poly.entity_id
_entity_poly.type
_entity_poly.pdbx_seq_one_letter_code
_entity_poly.pdbx_strand_id
1 'polypeptide(L)'
;MPPASDLTVLRAFLAEFDPYLKSPVVFWPLSGRLAGGGEPPALTLGGLQLVRRRLAARQSQLAPADLTAYAQLDSQAETWLNRWPANIAHKASREISSRLNVWASALDEAGESPSAFAENYKSAVGNRVYLALLTPLAGDAPDAAPALAKLSALDGRLRRLIAPGDFVWEADLAPDFDRDEFWFLYGKPQLKK
;
A
#
# COMPACT_ATOMS: atom_id res chain seq x y z
N MET A 1 -8.74 1.98 10.08
CA MET A 1 -9.72 0.89 9.87
C MET A 1 -9.41 -0.23 10.87
N PRO A 2 -10.43 -0.83 11.52
CA PRO A 2 -10.23 -1.89 12.51
C PRO A 2 -9.65 -3.19 11.92
N PRO A 3 -8.94 -4.03 12.72
CA PRO A 3 -8.39 -5.31 12.25
C PRO A 3 -9.44 -6.28 11.67
N ALA A 4 -10.62 -6.38 12.27
CA ALA A 4 -11.70 -7.24 11.76
C ALA A 4 -12.19 -6.81 10.36
N SER A 5 -12.17 -5.50 10.08
CA SER A 5 -12.45 -4.97 8.75
C SER A 5 -11.34 -5.33 7.76
N ASP A 6 -10.08 -5.22 8.16
CA ASP A 6 -8.94 -5.64 7.33
C ASP A 6 -9.02 -7.15 6.99
N LEU A 7 -9.41 -8.01 7.94
CA LEU A 7 -9.59 -9.45 7.70
C LEU A 7 -10.72 -9.73 6.70
N THR A 8 -11.82 -8.98 6.79
CA THR A 8 -12.94 -9.05 5.84
C THR A 8 -12.50 -8.64 4.43
N VAL A 9 -11.69 -7.58 4.32
CA VAL A 9 -11.12 -7.13 3.05
C VAL A 9 -10.16 -8.17 2.47
N LEU A 10 -9.25 -8.73 3.28
CA LEU A 10 -8.32 -9.78 2.83
C LEU A 10 -9.07 -10.97 2.26
N ARG A 11 -10.14 -11.42 2.93
CA ARG A 11 -11.00 -12.51 2.46
C ARG A 11 -11.65 -12.18 1.12
N ALA A 12 -12.21 -10.98 0.97
CA ALA A 12 -12.83 -10.54 -0.28
C ALA A 12 -11.81 -10.46 -1.43
N PHE A 13 -10.62 -9.94 -1.17
CA PHE A 13 -9.51 -9.92 -2.13
C PHE A 13 -9.13 -11.32 -2.61
N LEU A 14 -8.97 -12.27 -1.70
CA LEU A 14 -8.56 -13.63 -2.05
C LEU A 14 -9.66 -14.43 -2.76
N ALA A 15 -10.94 -14.12 -2.53
CA ALA A 15 -12.05 -14.74 -3.23
C ALA A 15 -12.05 -14.42 -4.74
N GLU A 16 -11.57 -13.24 -5.13
CA GLU A 16 -11.53 -12.78 -6.53
C GLU A 16 -10.10 -12.69 -7.09
N PHE A 17 -9.09 -13.19 -6.38
CA PHE A 17 -7.69 -13.00 -6.76
C PHE A 17 -7.31 -13.70 -8.08
N ASP A 18 -7.80 -14.91 -8.32
CA ASP A 18 -7.52 -15.66 -9.55
C ASP A 18 -8.07 -14.96 -10.82
N PRO A 19 -9.37 -14.58 -10.90
CA PRO A 19 -9.87 -13.82 -12.05
C PRO A 19 -9.22 -12.43 -12.15
N TYR A 20 -8.95 -11.77 -11.01
CA TYR A 20 -8.19 -10.52 -10.99
C TYR A 20 -6.82 -10.65 -11.63
N LEU A 21 -6.05 -11.68 -11.27
CA LEU A 21 -4.68 -11.87 -11.73
C LEU A 21 -4.62 -12.12 -13.25
N LYS A 22 -5.63 -12.81 -13.79
CA LYS A 22 -5.79 -13.12 -15.22
C LYS A 22 -6.32 -11.93 -16.03
N SER A 23 -6.89 -10.93 -15.37
CA SER A 23 -7.47 -9.76 -16.02
C SER A 23 -6.44 -8.66 -16.31
N PRO A 24 -6.63 -7.84 -17.36
CA PRO A 24 -5.83 -6.62 -17.55
C PRO A 24 -6.20 -5.48 -16.59
N VAL A 25 -7.22 -5.63 -15.74
CA VAL A 25 -7.65 -4.59 -14.80
C VAL A 25 -6.67 -4.51 -13.62
N VAL A 26 -6.22 -3.29 -13.29
CA VAL A 26 -5.31 -3.02 -12.15
C VAL A 26 -6.09 -2.77 -10.87
N PHE A 27 -7.09 -1.89 -10.95
CA PHE A 27 -8.00 -1.56 -9.85
C PHE A 27 -9.29 -2.35 -10.04
N TRP A 28 -9.32 -3.55 -9.47
CA TRP A 28 -10.42 -4.48 -9.67
C TRP A 28 -11.60 -4.15 -8.75
N PRO A 29 -12.78 -3.81 -9.28
CA PRO A 29 -13.95 -3.60 -8.46
C PRO A 29 -14.38 -4.95 -7.87
N LEU A 30 -14.35 -5.07 -6.55
CA LEU A 30 -14.84 -6.27 -5.88
C LEU A 30 -16.34 -6.44 -6.11
N SER A 31 -16.75 -7.69 -6.24
CA SER A 31 -18.14 -8.08 -6.35
C SER A 31 -18.78 -8.09 -4.96
N GLY A 32 -19.89 -7.37 -4.80
CA GLY A 32 -20.67 -7.36 -3.56
C GLY A 32 -20.32 -6.23 -2.59
N ARG A 33 -20.81 -6.34 -1.35
CA ARG A 33 -20.61 -5.36 -0.28
C ARG A 33 -19.82 -6.00 0.86
N LEU A 34 -19.00 -5.21 1.56
CA LEU A 34 -18.37 -5.68 2.79
C LEU A 34 -19.42 -5.90 3.88
N ALA A 35 -19.14 -6.82 4.80
CA ALA A 35 -19.89 -6.93 6.04
C ALA A 35 -19.88 -5.56 6.75
N GLY A 36 -21.05 -4.95 6.93
CA GLY A 36 -21.19 -3.57 7.43
C GLY A 36 -21.62 -2.53 6.39
N GLY A 37 -21.85 -2.92 5.13
CA GLY A 37 -22.59 -2.11 4.14
C GLY A 37 -21.77 -1.06 3.38
N GLY A 38 -20.47 -0.90 3.68
CA GLY A 38 -19.56 -0.05 2.92
C GLY A 38 -19.19 -0.64 1.56
N GLU A 39 -18.87 0.24 0.61
CA GLU A 39 -18.28 -0.16 -0.68
C GLU A 39 -16.88 -0.73 -0.42
N PRO A 40 -16.57 -1.95 -0.91
CA PRO A 40 -15.25 -2.53 -0.76
C PRO A 40 -14.20 -1.67 -1.46
N PRO A 41 -12.97 -1.56 -0.91
CA PRO A 41 -11.87 -1.00 -1.67
C PRO A 41 -11.62 -1.86 -2.92
N ALA A 42 -11.16 -1.24 -4.01
CA ALA A 42 -10.75 -1.98 -5.19
C ALA A 42 -9.58 -2.93 -4.85
N LEU A 43 -9.68 -4.17 -5.33
CA LEU A 43 -8.60 -5.14 -5.25
C LEU A 43 -7.44 -4.67 -6.13
N THR A 44 -6.27 -4.55 -5.51
CA THR A 44 -4.98 -4.20 -6.10
C THR A 44 -3.89 -5.04 -5.43
N LEU A 45 -2.72 -5.23 -6.05
CA LEU A 45 -1.60 -5.92 -5.39
C LEU A 45 -1.08 -5.11 -4.21
N GLY A 46 -1.01 -3.77 -4.35
CA GLY A 46 -0.64 -2.89 -3.26
C GLY A 46 -1.67 -2.94 -2.12
N GLY A 47 -2.96 -2.97 -2.46
CA GLY A 47 -4.06 -3.15 -1.51
C GLY A 47 -3.96 -4.45 -0.72
N LEU A 48 -3.71 -5.56 -1.41
CA LEU A 48 -3.51 -6.87 -0.78
C LEU A 48 -2.35 -6.81 0.22
N GLN A 49 -1.18 -6.34 -0.21
CA GLN A 49 0.00 -6.26 0.66
C GLN A 49 -0.23 -5.32 1.84
N LEU A 50 -0.91 -4.19 1.64
CA LEU A 50 -1.18 -3.23 2.73
C LEU A 50 -2.07 -3.85 3.81
N VAL A 51 -3.15 -4.53 3.41
CA VAL A 51 -4.06 -5.20 4.34
C VAL A 51 -3.33 -6.29 5.12
N ARG A 52 -2.52 -7.10 4.44
CA ARG A 52 -1.71 -8.15 5.08
C ARG A 52 -0.75 -7.56 6.13
N ARG A 53 -0.02 -6.49 5.79
CA ARG A 53 0.95 -5.84 6.69
C ARG A 53 0.28 -5.15 7.87
N ARG A 54 -0.91 -4.57 7.68
CA ARG A 54 -1.73 -4.00 8.76
C ARG A 54 -2.29 -5.05 9.72
N LEU A 55 -2.68 -6.23 9.20
CA LEU A 55 -3.10 -7.36 10.02
C LEU A 55 -1.94 -7.95 10.81
N ALA A 56 -0.76 -8.06 10.19
CA ALA A 56 0.46 -8.50 10.86
C ALA A 56 0.77 -7.63 12.10
N ALA A 57 0.64 -6.30 11.96
CA ALA A 57 0.95 -5.35 13.03
C ALA A 57 0.01 -5.47 14.23
N ARG A 58 -1.19 -5.97 13.98
CA ARG A 58 -2.31 -5.98 14.93
C ARG A 58 -2.77 -7.38 15.28
N GLN A 59 -1.93 -8.40 15.08
CA GLN A 59 -2.28 -9.78 15.44
C GLN A 59 -2.71 -9.89 16.91
N SER A 60 -2.04 -9.17 17.82
CA SER A 60 -2.39 -9.15 19.25
C SER A 60 -3.78 -8.58 19.56
N GLN A 61 -4.42 -7.89 18.61
CA GLN A 61 -5.76 -7.33 18.73
C GLN A 61 -6.85 -8.24 18.12
N LEU A 62 -6.47 -9.34 17.46
CA LEU A 62 -7.41 -10.26 16.84
C LEU A 62 -7.93 -11.28 17.86
N ALA A 63 -9.21 -11.65 17.74
CA ALA A 63 -9.76 -12.77 18.48
C ALA A 63 -9.10 -14.10 18.03
N PRO A 64 -9.09 -15.16 18.87
CA PRO A 64 -8.47 -16.44 18.50
C PRO A 64 -8.99 -17.05 17.18
N ALA A 65 -10.28 -16.90 16.89
CA ALA A 65 -10.87 -17.35 15.63
C ALA A 65 -10.36 -16.53 14.42
N ASP A 66 -10.21 -15.23 14.60
CA ASP A 66 -9.71 -14.32 13.56
C ASP A 66 -8.22 -14.51 13.30
N LEU A 67 -7.42 -14.83 14.33
CA LEU A 67 -6.01 -15.21 14.19
C LEU A 67 -5.85 -16.45 13.32
N THR A 68 -6.66 -17.48 13.56
CA THR A 68 -6.65 -18.71 12.77
C THR A 68 -7.03 -18.43 11.32
N ALA A 69 -8.08 -17.62 11.12
CA ALA A 69 -8.51 -17.22 9.78
C ALA A 69 -7.44 -16.37 9.06
N TYR A 70 -6.78 -15.45 9.76
CA TYR A 70 -5.69 -14.65 9.22
C TYR A 70 -4.54 -15.52 8.75
N ALA A 71 -4.06 -16.46 9.57
CA ALA A 71 -2.96 -17.36 9.19
C ALA A 71 -3.27 -18.18 7.91
N GLN A 72 -4.51 -18.66 7.77
CA GLN A 72 -4.94 -19.38 6.58
C GLN A 72 -4.97 -18.48 5.33
N LEU A 73 -5.56 -17.29 5.45
CA LEU A 73 -5.66 -16.33 4.36
C LEU A 73 -4.28 -15.79 3.94
N ASP A 74 -3.39 -15.54 4.91
CA ASP A 74 -2.04 -15.07 4.63
C ASP A 74 -1.21 -16.13 3.88
N SER A 75 -1.28 -17.39 4.32
CA SER A 75 -0.68 -18.52 3.59
C SER A 75 -1.25 -18.69 2.18
N GLN A 76 -2.55 -18.48 2.00
CA GLN A 76 -3.18 -18.51 0.68
C GLN A 76 -2.68 -17.36 -0.21
N ALA A 77 -2.55 -16.15 0.34
CA ALA A 77 -2.00 -15.00 -0.38
C ALA A 77 -0.58 -15.26 -0.85
N GLU A 78 0.30 -15.79 0.01
CA GLU A 78 1.67 -16.18 -0.36
C GLU A 78 1.68 -17.23 -1.47
N THR A 79 0.81 -18.23 -1.40
CA THR A 79 0.70 -19.25 -2.45
C THR A 79 0.35 -18.60 -3.80
N TRP A 80 -0.58 -17.65 -3.82
CA TRP A 80 -0.97 -16.96 -5.04
C TRP A 80 0.12 -16.05 -5.59
N LEU A 81 0.81 -15.29 -4.73
CA LEU A 81 1.89 -14.40 -5.13
C LEU A 81 3.08 -15.17 -5.74
N ASN A 82 3.38 -16.35 -5.18
CA ASN A 82 4.50 -17.18 -5.65
C ASN A 82 4.15 -18.08 -6.85
N ARG A 83 2.86 -18.27 -7.16
CA ARG A 83 2.43 -19.16 -8.25
C ARG A 83 2.69 -18.60 -9.64
N TRP A 84 2.58 -17.29 -9.82
CA TRP A 84 2.66 -16.64 -11.14
C TRP A 84 3.52 -15.36 -11.10
N PRO A 85 4.83 -15.49 -10.82
CA PRO A 85 5.70 -14.34 -10.57
C PRO A 85 5.71 -13.34 -11.73
N ALA A 86 5.67 -13.80 -12.98
CA ALA A 86 5.60 -12.91 -14.15
C ALA A 86 4.31 -12.08 -14.19
N ASN A 87 3.15 -12.68 -13.90
CA ASN A 87 1.86 -11.97 -13.89
C ASN A 87 1.80 -10.96 -12.74
N ILE A 88 2.34 -11.34 -11.57
CA ILE A 88 2.46 -10.46 -10.41
C ILE A 88 3.36 -9.26 -10.74
N ALA A 89 4.55 -9.50 -11.29
CA ALA A 89 5.50 -8.46 -11.63
C ALA A 89 4.94 -7.49 -12.68
N HIS A 90 4.31 -7.99 -13.73
CA HIS A 90 3.69 -7.15 -14.76
C HIS A 90 2.53 -6.32 -14.20
N LYS A 91 1.67 -6.93 -13.38
CA LYS A 91 0.55 -6.22 -12.74
C LYS A 91 1.03 -5.18 -11.73
N ALA A 92 2.06 -5.50 -10.94
CA ALA A 92 2.69 -4.56 -10.02
C ALA A 92 3.30 -3.37 -10.77
N SER A 93 4.00 -3.61 -11.87
CA SER A 93 4.58 -2.55 -12.73
C SER A 93 3.53 -1.56 -13.24
N ARG A 94 2.36 -2.07 -13.65
CA ARG A 94 1.23 -1.24 -14.09
C ARG A 94 0.60 -0.45 -12.94
N GLU A 95 0.47 -1.07 -11.77
CA GLU A 95 -0.02 -0.38 -10.57
C GLU A 95 0.93 0.72 -10.10
N ILE A 96 2.24 0.44 -10.05
CA ILE A 96 3.30 1.42 -9.73
C ILE A 96 3.14 2.63 -10.65
N SER A 97 3.04 2.42 -11.97
CA SER A 97 2.93 3.50 -12.94
C SER A 97 1.73 4.41 -12.66
N SER A 98 0.56 3.84 -12.35
CA SER A 98 -0.64 4.62 -12.01
C SER A 98 -0.48 5.40 -10.71
N ARG A 99 -0.02 4.74 -9.64
CA ARG A 99 0.16 5.37 -8.32
C ARG A 99 1.26 6.43 -8.30
N LEU A 100 2.28 6.25 -9.12
CA LEU A 100 3.39 7.20 -9.23
C LEU A 100 2.95 8.53 -9.83
N ASN A 101 1.96 8.53 -10.72
CA ASN A 101 1.39 9.77 -11.24
C ASN A 101 0.65 10.53 -10.14
N VAL A 102 -0.18 9.83 -9.34
CA VAL A 102 -0.88 10.44 -8.20
C VAL A 102 0.12 10.98 -7.16
N TRP A 103 1.19 10.22 -6.90
CA TRP A 103 2.23 10.64 -5.96
C TRP A 103 3.03 11.84 -6.46
N ALA A 104 3.35 11.89 -7.76
CA ALA A 104 4.02 13.04 -8.36
C ALA A 104 3.16 14.31 -8.24
N SER A 105 1.87 14.23 -8.57
CA SER A 105 0.93 15.35 -8.41
C SER A 105 0.87 15.86 -6.97
N ALA A 106 0.78 14.96 -5.98
CA ALA A 106 0.79 15.37 -4.57
C ALA A 106 2.08 16.10 -4.16
N LEU A 107 3.23 15.73 -4.73
CA LEU A 107 4.51 16.41 -4.47
C LEU A 107 4.70 17.71 -5.26
N ASP A 108 4.00 17.87 -6.38
CA ASP A 108 3.94 19.13 -7.13
C ASP A 108 3.07 20.14 -6.36
N GLU A 109 1.90 19.72 -5.90
CA GLU A 109 1.02 20.51 -5.00
C GLU A 109 1.74 20.94 -3.71
N ALA A 110 2.66 20.11 -3.19
CA ALA A 110 3.49 20.47 -2.04
C ALA A 110 4.39 21.69 -2.28
N GLY A 111 4.81 21.92 -3.53
CA GLY A 111 5.58 23.10 -3.92
C GLY A 111 4.71 24.36 -4.03
N GLU A 112 3.46 24.20 -4.44
CA GLU A 112 2.50 25.31 -4.61
C GLU A 112 1.84 25.72 -3.30
N SER A 113 1.46 24.74 -2.47
CA SER A 113 0.74 24.94 -1.21
C SER A 113 1.32 24.07 -0.08
N PRO A 114 2.48 24.45 0.50
CA PRO A 114 3.14 23.66 1.55
C PRO A 114 2.26 23.37 2.78
N SER A 115 1.39 24.32 3.17
CA SER A 115 0.47 24.15 4.30
C SER A 115 -0.57 23.05 4.03
N ALA A 116 -1.20 23.09 2.85
CA ALA A 116 -2.19 22.09 2.46
C ALA A 116 -1.58 20.69 2.33
N PHE A 117 -0.34 20.60 1.83
CA PHE A 117 0.38 19.33 1.79
C PHE A 117 0.72 18.81 3.20
N ALA A 118 1.13 19.67 4.13
CA ALA A 118 1.40 19.28 5.50
C ALA A 118 0.17 18.74 6.23
N GLU A 119 -1.00 19.37 6.02
CA GLU A 119 -2.29 18.90 6.56
C GLU A 119 -2.70 17.55 5.99
N ASN A 120 -2.50 17.35 4.69
CA ASN A 120 -2.89 16.12 3.98
C ASN A 120 -1.80 15.04 3.96
N TYR A 121 -0.64 15.29 4.57
CA TYR A 121 0.55 14.45 4.46
C TYR A 121 0.26 12.99 4.84
N LYS A 122 -0.44 12.78 5.96
CA LYS A 122 -0.84 11.45 6.47
C LYS A 122 -1.58 10.62 5.41
N SER A 123 -2.45 11.26 4.63
CA SER A 123 -3.19 10.63 3.54
C SER A 123 -2.32 10.44 2.30
N ALA A 124 -1.56 11.47 1.92
CA ALA A 124 -0.70 11.48 0.74
C ALA A 124 0.37 10.37 0.77
N VAL A 125 1.01 10.14 1.93
CA VAL A 125 2.02 9.09 2.09
C VAL A 125 1.46 7.68 1.93
N GLY A 126 0.14 7.49 1.97
CA GLY A 126 -0.49 6.22 1.64
C GLY A 126 -0.16 5.74 0.23
N ASN A 127 -0.10 6.64 -0.75
CA ASN A 127 0.36 6.29 -2.10
C ASN A 127 1.82 5.85 -2.12
N ARG A 128 2.68 6.49 -1.31
CA ARG A 128 4.08 6.10 -1.19
C ARG A 128 4.28 4.75 -0.49
N VAL A 129 3.40 4.40 0.47
CA VAL A 129 3.35 3.05 1.06
C VAL A 129 3.03 2.01 0.01
N TYR A 130 2.00 2.21 -0.82
CA TYR A 130 1.68 1.27 -1.89
C TYR A 130 2.87 1.08 -2.85
N LEU A 131 3.57 2.16 -3.22
CA LEU A 131 4.76 2.08 -4.06
C LEU A 131 5.89 1.26 -3.40
N ALA A 132 6.12 1.40 -2.09
CA ALA A 132 7.07 0.56 -1.35
C ALA A 132 6.66 -0.92 -1.41
N LEU A 133 5.39 -1.24 -1.17
CA LEU A 133 4.89 -2.61 -1.14
C LEU A 133 4.88 -3.30 -2.52
N LEU A 134 4.73 -2.52 -3.59
CA LEU A 134 4.73 -3.01 -4.97
C LEU A 134 6.13 -3.23 -5.54
N THR A 135 7.12 -2.46 -5.09
CA THR A 135 8.48 -2.50 -5.64
C THR A 135 9.11 -3.90 -5.57
N PRO A 136 9.05 -4.62 -4.43
CA PRO A 136 9.53 -6.00 -4.36
C PRO A 136 8.77 -6.96 -5.28
N LEU A 137 7.46 -6.73 -5.50
CA LEU A 137 6.63 -7.57 -6.38
C LEU A 137 6.96 -7.36 -7.86
N ALA A 138 7.33 -6.14 -8.25
CA ALA A 138 7.79 -5.84 -9.60
C ALA A 138 9.16 -6.46 -9.90
N GLY A 139 10.03 -6.58 -8.88
CA GLY A 139 11.37 -7.12 -9.02
C GLY A 139 12.15 -6.40 -10.12
N ASP A 140 12.86 -7.17 -10.95
CA ASP A 140 13.65 -6.66 -12.08
C ASP A 140 12.85 -6.59 -13.39
N ALA A 141 11.51 -6.51 -13.33
CA ALA A 141 10.69 -6.38 -14.53
C ALA A 141 11.11 -5.15 -15.35
N PRO A 142 11.48 -5.29 -16.64
CA PRO A 142 11.92 -4.17 -17.47
C PRO A 142 10.91 -3.01 -17.52
N ASP A 143 9.62 -3.35 -17.53
CA ASP A 143 8.51 -2.38 -17.55
C ASP A 143 8.46 -1.50 -16.28
N ALA A 144 9.01 -1.97 -15.15
CA ALA A 144 9.04 -1.22 -13.90
C ALA A 144 10.17 -0.19 -13.85
N ALA A 145 11.28 -0.43 -14.57
CA ALA A 145 12.51 0.35 -14.42
C ALA A 145 12.32 1.88 -14.60
N PRO A 146 11.58 2.37 -15.62
CA PRO A 146 11.33 3.81 -15.76
C PRO A 146 10.56 4.40 -14.58
N ALA A 147 9.58 3.66 -14.06
CA ALA A 147 8.76 4.09 -12.94
C ALA A 147 9.58 4.11 -11.64
N LEU A 148 10.45 3.12 -11.42
CA LEU A 148 11.35 3.07 -10.26
C LEU A 148 12.39 4.21 -10.29
N ALA A 149 12.94 4.54 -11.46
CA ALA A 149 13.81 5.69 -11.61
C ALA A 149 13.10 7.01 -11.25
N LYS A 150 11.85 7.19 -11.73
CA LYS A 150 11.02 8.35 -11.37
C LYS A 150 10.68 8.35 -9.87
N LEU A 151 10.40 7.21 -9.26
CA LEU A 151 10.18 7.09 -7.81
C LEU A 151 11.41 7.56 -7.01
N SER A 152 12.62 7.16 -7.40
CA SER A 152 13.86 7.60 -6.76
C SER A 152 14.02 9.14 -6.82
N ALA A 153 13.70 9.76 -7.95
CA ALA A 153 13.72 11.21 -8.08
C ALA A 153 12.70 11.92 -7.17
N LEU A 154 11.48 11.37 -7.08
CA LEU A 154 10.44 11.86 -6.17
C LEU A 154 10.82 11.69 -4.70
N ASP A 155 11.47 10.59 -4.33
CA ASP A 155 11.99 10.36 -2.98
C ASP A 155 13.06 11.39 -2.61
N GLY A 156 13.94 11.73 -3.56
CA GLY A 156 14.91 12.81 -3.40
C GLY A 156 14.23 14.16 -3.11
N ARG A 157 13.13 14.47 -3.81
CA ARG A 157 12.31 15.67 -3.51
C ARG A 157 11.71 15.60 -2.12
N LEU A 158 11.04 14.49 -1.77
CA LEU A 158 10.38 14.32 -0.49
C LEU A 158 11.35 14.46 0.69
N ARG A 159 12.56 13.88 0.59
CA ARG A 159 13.59 14.01 1.64
C ARG A 159 13.98 15.45 1.97
N ARG A 160 13.85 16.37 1.01
CA ARG A 160 14.10 17.81 1.24
C ARG A 160 12.90 18.54 1.85
N LEU A 161 11.71 17.93 1.78
CA LEU A 161 10.47 18.52 2.28
C LEU A 161 10.14 18.08 3.70
N ILE A 162 10.65 16.94 4.17
CA ILE A 162 10.25 16.36 5.46
C ILE A 162 11.35 16.42 6.51
N ALA A 163 10.95 16.68 7.75
CA ALA A 163 11.77 16.45 8.93
C ALA A 163 11.53 15.03 9.46
N PRO A 164 12.58 14.25 9.79
CA PRO A 164 12.42 13.02 10.54
C PRO A 164 11.69 13.26 11.87
N GLY A 165 10.87 12.30 12.30
CA GLY A 165 10.08 12.40 13.51
C GLY A 165 9.32 11.12 13.82
N ASP A 166 8.21 11.26 14.52
CA ASP A 166 7.35 10.14 14.93
C ASP A 166 6.60 9.52 13.75
N PHE A 167 6.13 8.29 13.96
CA PHE A 167 5.28 7.58 13.01
C PHE A 167 3.96 8.35 12.78
N VAL A 168 3.59 8.61 11.53
CA VAL A 168 2.44 9.48 11.18
C VAL A 168 1.10 8.77 11.13
N TRP A 169 1.09 7.44 11.12
CA TRP A 169 -0.12 6.62 11.15
C TRP A 169 -0.50 6.21 12.58
N GLU A 170 -1.49 5.33 12.73
CA GLU A 170 -1.83 4.76 14.03
C GLU A 170 -0.61 4.03 14.61
N ALA A 171 -0.24 4.35 15.85
CA ALA A 171 0.99 3.86 16.47
C ALA A 171 1.08 2.33 16.54
N ASP A 172 -0.06 1.65 16.55
CA ASP A 172 -0.15 0.19 16.56
C ASP A 172 0.24 -0.46 15.22
N LEU A 173 0.39 0.32 14.14
CA LEU A 173 0.92 -0.17 12.87
C LEU A 173 2.44 -0.14 12.80
N ALA A 174 3.09 0.76 13.55
CA ALA A 174 4.53 0.99 13.47
C ALA A 174 5.40 -0.28 13.49
N PRO A 175 5.09 -1.35 14.27
CA PRO A 175 5.90 -2.56 14.32
C PRO A 175 6.15 -3.25 12.96
N ASP A 176 5.23 -3.14 11.99
CA ASP A 176 5.36 -3.77 10.67
C ASP A 176 5.75 -2.81 9.53
N PHE A 177 6.00 -1.54 9.87
CA PHE A 177 6.49 -0.52 8.94
C PHE A 177 7.87 -0.07 9.39
N ASP A 178 8.90 -0.81 9.01
CA ASP A 178 10.29 -0.52 9.32
C ASP A 178 10.71 0.92 8.94
N ARG A 179 11.57 1.53 9.75
CA ARG A 179 11.96 2.94 9.58
C ARG A 179 12.85 3.17 8.37
N ASP A 180 13.65 2.19 7.97
CA ASP A 180 14.55 2.32 6.83
C ASP A 180 13.77 2.14 5.53
N GLU A 181 12.88 1.14 5.46
CA GLU A 181 12.00 0.90 4.29
C GLU A 181 10.93 2.00 4.15
N PHE A 182 10.30 2.40 5.25
CA PHE A 182 9.18 3.35 5.30
C PHE A 182 9.56 4.67 5.96
N TRP A 183 10.78 5.18 5.74
CA TRP A 183 11.28 6.44 6.32
C TRP A 183 10.31 7.63 6.18
N PHE A 184 9.52 7.66 5.11
CA PHE A 184 8.50 8.69 4.85
C PHE A 184 7.26 8.59 5.75
N LEU A 185 7.08 7.51 6.51
CA LEU A 185 6.10 7.42 7.59
C LEU A 185 6.64 7.97 8.92
N TYR A 186 7.94 8.24 9.03
CA TYR A 186 8.63 8.69 10.25
C TYR A 186 9.11 10.13 10.14
N GLY A 187 8.18 11.03 9.88
CA GLY A 187 8.48 12.44 9.68
C GLY A 187 7.28 13.22 9.18
N LYS A 188 7.39 14.55 9.18
CA LYS A 188 6.34 15.45 8.68
C LYS A 188 6.94 16.55 7.80
N PRO A 189 6.17 17.12 6.85
CA PRO A 189 6.64 18.24 6.05
C PRO A 189 7.07 19.42 6.92
N GLN A 190 8.22 20.00 6.58
CA GLN A 190 8.69 21.25 7.17
C GLN A 190 7.96 22.40 6.48
N LEU A 191 7.11 23.10 7.23
CA LEU A 191 6.63 24.41 6.82
C LEU A 191 7.81 25.37 6.95
N LYS A 192 8.39 25.79 5.82
CA LYS A 192 9.31 26.93 5.83
C LYS A 192 8.49 28.15 6.24
N LYS A 193 8.87 28.77 7.37
CA LYS A 193 8.37 30.09 7.78
C LYS A 193 8.83 31.15 6.79
#